data_AF-A0A956ULU6-F1
#
_entry.id   AF-A0A956ULU6-F1
#
_cell.length_a   1.000
_cell.length_b   1.000
_cell.length_c   1.000
_cell.angle_alpha   90.00
_cell.angle_beta   90.00
_cell.angle_gamma   90.00
#
_symmetry.space_group_name_H-M   'P 1'
#
loop_
_entity.id
_entity.type
_entity.pdbx_description
1 polymer ?
#
loop_
_entity_poly.entity_id
_entity_poly.type
_entity_poly.pdbx_seq_one_letter_code
_entity_poly.pdbx_strand_id
1 'polypeptide(L)' 'RKHGPAVVRHKRLKLLYATQASIEPPTFVLFVNDPTIVHFSYRRYLERAIRAALDFEGTAIQLTFRSRVETEEGDRP' A
#
# COMPACT_ATOMS: atom_id res chain seq x y z
N ARG A 1 6.18 -4.02 -18.19
CA ARG A 1 6.07 -5.37 -17.58
C ARG A 1 5.30 -5.24 -16.26
N LYS A 2 4.15 -5.91 -16.10
CA LYS A 2 3.41 -5.94 -14.82
C LYS A 2 4.19 -6.78 -13.82
N HIS A 3 4.58 -6.21 -12.68
CA HIS A 3 5.23 -6.98 -11.62
C HIS A 3 4.13 -7.58 -10.73
N GLY A 4 3.94 -8.90 -10.82
CA GLY A 4 3.06 -9.61 -9.89
C GLY A 4 3.64 -9.54 -8.47
N PRO A 5 2.80 -9.49 -7.43
CA PRO A 5 3.29 -9.59 -6.07
C PRO A 5 3.98 -10.93 -5.85
N ALA A 6 5.08 -10.90 -5.09
CA ALA A 6 5.78 -12.11 -4.69
C ALA A 6 4.87 -13.00 -3.82
N VAL A 7 4.94 -14.32 -4.04
CA VAL A 7 4.34 -15.29 -3.13
C VAL A 7 5.29 -15.44 -1.95
N VAL A 8 4.84 -15.08 -0.75
CA VAL A 8 5.63 -15.20 0.47
C VAL A 8 4.91 -16.17 1.39
N ARG A 9 5.59 -17.24 1.83
CA ARG A 9 5.05 -18.24 2.78
C ARG A 9 3.68 -18.84 2.34
N HIS A 10 3.56 -19.22 1.06
CA HIS A 10 2.32 -19.74 0.44
C HIS A 10 1.12 -18.78 0.44
N LYS A 11 1.27 -17.55 0.92
CA LYS A 11 0.25 -16.51 0.86
C LYS A 11 0.53 -15.59 -0.34
N ARG A 12 -0.51 -15.32 -1.13
CA ARG A 12 -0.49 -14.31 -2.19
C ARG A 12 -0.89 -12.96 -1.60
N LEU A 13 -0.13 -11.91 -1.89
CA LEU A 13 -0.55 -10.54 -1.57
C LEU A 13 -1.78 -10.19 -2.42
N LYS A 14 -2.84 -9.75 -1.74
CA LYS A 14 -4.05 -9.22 -2.34
C LYS A 14 -4.18 -7.76 -1.92
N LEU A 15 -4.12 -6.86 -2.90
CA LEU A 15 -4.53 -5.47 -2.74
C LEU A 15 -6.06 -5.44 -2.79
N LEU A 16 -6.69 -4.97 -1.72
CA LEU A 16 -8.14 -4.93 -1.58
C LEU A 16 -8.68 -3.62 -2.14
N TYR A 17 -8.22 -2.50 -1.56
CA TYR A 17 -8.54 -1.15 -1.99
C TYR A 17 -7.45 -0.18 -1.50
N ALA A 18 -7.45 1.03 -2.03
CA ALA A 18 -6.56 2.10 -1.62
C ALA A 18 -7.35 3.39 -1.41
N THR A 19 -6.91 4.22 -0.48
CA THR A 19 -7.47 5.55 -0.23
C THR A 19 -6.37 6.58 -0.06
N GLN A 20 -6.64 7.83 -0.42
CA GLN A 20 -5.78 8.97 -0.11
C GLN A 20 -6.18 9.53 1.26
N ALA A 21 -5.27 9.44 2.23
CA ALA A 21 -5.50 9.87 3.60
C ALA A 21 -4.99 11.29 3.90
N SER A 22 -4.03 11.80 3.11
CA SER A 22 -3.50 13.16 3.23
C SER A 22 -3.11 13.72 1.87
N ILE A 23 -3.07 15.05 1.77
CA ILE A 23 -2.81 15.80 0.54
C ILE A 23 -1.37 16.34 0.53
N GLU A 24 -0.85 16.82 1.66
CA GLU A 24 0.49 17.44 1.74
C GLU A 24 1.27 16.88 2.95
N PRO A 25 2.09 15.82 2.78
CA PRO A 25 2.37 15.10 1.54
C PRO A 25 1.23 14.16 1.09
N PRO A 26 1.15 13.80 -0.21
CA PRO A 26 0.22 12.78 -0.71
C PRO A 26 0.48 11.43 -0.03
N THR A 27 -0.46 11.05 0.84
CA THR A 27 -0.36 9.80 1.61
C THR A 27 -1.45 8.85 1.17
N PHE A 28 -1.06 7.67 0.70
CA PHE A 28 -1.96 6.61 0.30
C PHE A 28 -1.91 5.47 1.31
N VAL A 29 -3.09 5.06 1.77
CA VAL A 29 -3.28 3.86 2.61
C VAL A 29 -3.81 2.75 1.71
N LEU A 30 -3.02 1.70 1.56
CA LEU A 30 -3.37 0.50 0.79
C LEU A 30 -3.80 -0.60 1.75
N PHE A 31 -5.05 -1.03 1.61
CA PHE A 31 -5.58 -2.14 2.38
C PHE A 31 -5.24 -3.45 1.66
N VAL A 32 -4.57 -4.33 2.38
CA VAL A 32 -4.11 -5.63 1.90
C VAL A 32 -4.60 -6.74 2.81
N ASN A 33 -4.53 -7.98 2.33
CA ASN A 33 -4.85 -9.13 3.15
C ASN A 33 -3.87 -9.35 4.31
N ASP A 34 -2.58 -9.07 4.10
CA ASP A 34 -1.55 -9.22 5.12
C ASP A 34 -0.43 -8.20 4.81
N PRO A 35 -0.21 -7.17 5.65
CA PRO A 35 0.82 -6.17 5.42
C PRO A 35 2.24 -6.72 5.61
N THR A 36 2.40 -7.81 6.38
CA THR A 36 3.73 -8.38 6.70
C THR A 36 4.38 -9.07 5.50
N ILE A 37 3.58 -9.47 4.50
CA ILE A 37 4.06 -10.09 3.25
C ILE A 37 4.38 -9.06 2.16
N VAL A 38 4.16 -7.76 2.42
CA VAL A 38 4.50 -6.69 1.46
C VAL A 38 6.01 -6.47 1.46
N HIS A 39 6.67 -7.02 0.45
CA HIS A 39 8.11 -6.81 0.27
C HIS A 39 8.43 -5.38 -0.19
N PHE A 40 9.60 -4.86 0.19
CA PHE A 40 10.01 -3.48 -0.14
C PHE A 40 10.05 -3.22 -1.65
N SER A 41 10.37 -4.24 -2.46
CA SER A 41 10.41 -4.12 -3.92
C SER A 41 9.02 -3.88 -4.50
N TYR A 42 7.99 -4.53 -3.93
CA TYR A 42 6.61 -4.34 -4.34
C TYR A 42 6.09 -2.98 -3.89
N ARG A 43 6.47 -2.51 -2.69
CA ARG A 43 6.22 -1.14 -2.25
C ARG A 43 6.79 -0.10 -3.23
N ARG A 44 8.07 -0.24 -3.63
CA ARG A 44 8.70 0.66 -4.62
C ARG A 44 8.03 0.60 -5.99
N TYR A 45 7.60 -0.59 -6.41
CA TYR A 45 6.85 -0.75 -7.65
C TYR A 45 5.52 0.03 -7.61
N LEU A 46 4.76 -0.09 -6.51
CA LEU A 46 3.49 0.63 -6.34
C LEU A 46 3.69 2.15 -6.27
N GLU A 47 4.72 2.61 -5.56
CA GLU A 47 5.05 4.03 -5.49
C GLU A 47 5.35 4.61 -6.88
N ARG A 48 6.18 3.91 -7.66
CA ARG A 48 6.48 4.28 -9.05
C ARG A 48 5.24 4.27 -9.94
N ALA A 49 4.36 3.28 -9.77
CA ALA A 49 3.13 3.18 -10.53
C ALA A 49 2.17 4.35 -10.23
N ILE A 50 2.03 4.74 -8.95
CA ILE A 50 1.21 5.89 -8.55
C ILE A 50 1.81 7.18 -9.09
N ARG A 51 3.13 7.38 -8.96
CA ARG A 51 3.84 8.54 -9.53
C ARG A 51 3.76 8.62 -11.06
N ALA A 52 3.65 7.49 -11.75
CA ALA A 52 3.49 7.48 -13.20
C ALA A 52 2.04 7.75 -13.64
N ALA A 53 1.06 7.45 -12.79
CA ALA A 53 -0.35 7.65 -13.08
C ALA A 53 -0.85 9.04 -12.67
N LEU A 54 -0.19 9.69 -11.72
CA LEU A 54 -0.56 10.98 -11.15
C LEU A 54 0.67 11.90 -11.11
N ASP A 55 0.46 13.18 -11.41
CA ASP A 55 1.54 14.17 -11.55
C ASP A 55 2.02 14.68 -10.18
N PHE A 56 2.77 13.85 -9.46
CA PHE A 56 3.39 14.17 -8.17
C PHE A 56 4.89 14.50 -8.30
N GLU A 57 5.25 15.23 -9.36
CA GLU A 57 6.63 15.71 -9.51
C GLU A 57 6.98 16.68 -8.37
N GLY A 58 8.17 16.53 -7.77
CA GLY A 58 8.62 17.38 -6.66
C GLY A 58 8.06 17.05 -5.27
N THR A 59 7.05 16.17 -5.14
CA THR A 59 6.51 15.78 -3.82
C THR A 59 6.86 14.33 -3.43
N ALA A 60 7.10 14.11 -2.14
CA ALA A 60 7.26 12.76 -1.59
C ALA A 60 5.89 12.07 -1.51
N ILE A 61 5.78 10.85 -2.06
CA ILE A 61 4.58 10.02 -1.93
C ILE A 61 4.78 9.09 -0.73
N GLN A 62 3.85 9.12 0.22
CA GLN A 62 3.86 8.20 1.35
C GLN A 62 2.92 7.03 1.10
N LEU A 63 3.45 5.81 1.23
CA LEU A 63 2.67 4.58 1.17
C LEU A 63 2.66 3.85 2.51
N THR A 64 1.45 3.62 3.01
CA THR A 64 1.17 2.84 4.21
C THR A 64 0.32 1.63 3.84
N PHE A 65 0.67 0.45 4.35
CA PHE A 65 -0.10 -0.77 4.13
C PHE A 65 -0.81 -1.16 5.42
N ARG A 66 -2.11 -1.43 5.34
CA ARG A 66 -2.92 -1.88 6.50
C ARG A 66 -3.63 -3.18 6.19
N SER A 67 -3.81 -4.03 7.20
CA SER A 67 -4.73 -5.15 7.07
C SER A 67 -6.18 -4.65 7.16
N ARG A 68 -7.10 -5.30 6.46
CA ARG A 68 -8.54 -5.00 6.60
C ARG A 68 -9.11 -5.44 7.96
N VAL A 69 -8.45 -6.40 8.62
CA VAL A 69 -9.00 -7.12 9.78
C VAL A 69 -8.65 -6.45 11.11
N GLU A 70 -7.57 -5.66 11.20
CA GLU A 70 -7.14 -5.04 12.46
C GLU A 70 -7.91 -3.77 12.89
N THR A 71 -8.94 -3.33 12.15
CA THR A 71 -9.64 -2.08 12.49
C THR A 71 -10.75 -2.27 13.55
N GLU A 72 -10.98 -3.48 14.07
CA GLU A 72 -12.04 -3.71 15.09
C GLU A 72 -11.54 -4.00 16.52
N GLU A 73 -10.22 -4.07 16.76
CA GLU A 73 -9.68 -4.55 18.06
C GLU A 73 -8.87 -3.51 18.85
N GLY A 74 -8.69 -2.29 18.34
CA GLY A 74 -7.78 -1.29 18.94
C GLY A 74 -8.40 0.03 19.44
N ASP A 75 -9.72 0.22 19.33
CA ASP A 75 -10.38 1.49 19.67
C ASP A 75 -11.66 1.30 20.51
N ARG A 76 -11.60 0.39 21.48
CA ARG A 76 -12.59 0.34 22.57
C ARG A 76 -11.94 0.94 23.82
N PRO A 77 -12.51 2.02 24.41
CA PRO A 77 -12.02 2.57 25.67
C PRO A 77 -12.17 1.58 26.83
#